data_AF-A0A4V3EEI1-F1
#
_entry.id   AF-A0A4V3EEI1-F1
#
_cell.length_a   1.000
_cell.length_b   1.000
_cell.length_c   1.000
_cell.angle_alpha   90.00
_cell.angle_beta   90.00
_cell.angle_gamma   90.00
#
_symmetry.space_group_name_H-M   'P 1'
#
loop_
_entity.id
_entity.type
_entity.pdbx_description
1 polymer ?
#
loop_
_entity_poly.entity_id
_entity_poly.type
_entity_poly.pdbx_seq_one_letter_code
_entity_poly.pdbx_strand_id
1 'polypeptide(L)'
;MAIKFPPVLVPLESLHGEHYVQYQSCARLIDEQGRYLPWHKYQYRVAKGLDPVTAWSFTRRTRHSAMQFIGYANTKNQQAGFNQTALMTEVCEQADKLATTLALGQQQKRLSDIGAALVHLQYEEPITSSQLEGANTTTLVAWKMLESGRKPCTESEHMIAGNARLMKEIAAHLEEPLSISLIRQFHATGMGGIDDARYVPGDFRTTDDVVIADYDGNVVHQPPPAAEITPRLQAICDWANGKNGGYIHPLIRACILHFMVAHEHPFRDGNGRTSRALFYWSLRKSGYDAFQYISISSLLYAAPVKYAQSYQYTESDGMDLTFFIEFQMQIVKRALNHYLEHIETMLKRRAVAEKILFESGAFHRLTRRQFALFNIMQAWPDTEFSAAQISDILGVSDNTARTDLRALVRETLAGEYQTNGQKTAYSLANSLRSFG
;
A
#
# COMPACT_ATOMS: atom_id res chain seq x y z
N MET A 1 17.59 14.23 9.14
CA MET A 1 18.93 14.38 8.52
C MET A 1 18.74 14.83 7.08
N ALA A 2 19.24 16.01 6.74
CA ALA A 2 19.07 16.58 5.40
C ALA A 2 19.70 15.68 4.32
N ILE A 3 18.96 15.44 3.23
CA ILE A 3 19.52 14.72 2.08
C ILE A 3 20.53 15.60 1.35
N LYS A 4 21.52 14.98 0.69
CA LYS A 4 22.48 15.71 -0.14
C LYS A 4 21.97 15.73 -1.59
N PHE A 5 21.83 16.92 -2.16
CA PHE A 5 21.38 17.09 -3.54
C PHE A 5 22.50 16.83 -4.55
N PRO A 6 22.16 16.32 -5.75
CA PRO A 6 23.11 16.14 -6.84
C PRO A 6 23.91 17.42 -7.15
N PRO A 7 25.21 17.31 -7.45
CA PRO A 7 26.03 18.45 -7.85
C PRO A 7 25.71 18.87 -9.28
N VAL A 8 26.17 20.06 -9.66
CA VAL A 8 26.21 20.47 -11.07
C VAL A 8 27.08 19.49 -11.84
N LEU A 9 26.59 19.01 -12.99
CA LEU A 9 27.30 18.02 -13.79
C LEU A 9 28.53 18.65 -14.45
N VAL A 10 29.66 17.93 -14.42
CA VAL A 10 30.89 18.31 -15.11
C VAL A 10 30.65 18.26 -16.63
N PRO A 11 30.95 19.32 -17.40
CA PRO A 11 30.88 19.30 -18.87
C PRO A 11 31.81 18.24 -19.44
N LEU A 12 31.34 17.40 -20.37
CA LEU A 12 32.17 16.31 -20.91
C LEU A 12 33.34 16.86 -21.73
N GLU A 13 33.16 18.04 -22.31
CA GLU A 13 34.16 18.76 -23.10
C GLU A 13 35.37 19.20 -22.25
N SER A 14 35.21 19.25 -20.92
CA SER A 14 36.29 19.57 -19.98
C SER A 14 37.15 18.35 -19.61
N LEU A 15 36.78 17.14 -20.06
CA LEU A 15 37.47 15.90 -19.79
C LEU A 15 38.19 15.41 -21.05
N HIS A 16 39.48 15.08 -20.94
CA HIS A 16 40.31 14.69 -22.10
C HIS A 16 41.12 13.43 -21.84
N GLY A 17 41.41 12.68 -22.91
CA GLY A 17 42.34 11.56 -22.92
C GLY A 17 42.04 10.49 -21.86
N GLU A 18 43.07 10.08 -21.12
CA GLU A 18 42.98 9.07 -20.06
C GLU A 18 41.98 9.44 -18.97
N HIS A 19 41.84 10.73 -18.66
CA HIS A 19 40.91 11.20 -17.65
C HIS A 19 39.45 10.90 -18.05
N TYR A 20 39.08 11.03 -19.34
CA TYR A 20 37.74 10.64 -19.80
C TYR A 20 37.54 9.12 -19.73
N VAL A 21 38.52 8.35 -20.20
CA VAL A 21 38.47 6.88 -20.25
C VAL A 21 38.30 6.27 -18.85
N GLN A 22 38.97 6.86 -17.84
CA GLN A 22 38.91 6.39 -16.46
C GLN A 22 37.48 6.35 -15.89
N TYR A 23 36.60 7.28 -16.29
CA TYR A 23 35.21 7.36 -15.79
C TYR A 23 34.18 6.65 -16.68
N GLN A 24 34.57 6.08 -17.83
CA GLN A 24 33.63 5.32 -18.66
C GLN A 24 32.98 4.15 -17.90
N SER A 25 33.72 3.53 -16.97
CA SER A 25 33.19 2.49 -16.08
C SER A 25 32.03 2.96 -15.18
N CYS A 26 31.90 4.28 -14.96
CA CYS A 26 30.82 4.90 -14.20
C CYS A 26 29.56 5.17 -15.05
N ALA A 27 29.63 5.02 -16.37
CA ALA A 27 28.51 5.20 -17.30
C ALA A 27 27.53 4.00 -17.25
N ARG A 28 26.91 3.80 -16.09
CA ARG A 28 26.03 2.66 -15.78
C ARG A 28 24.74 3.12 -15.07
N LEU A 29 23.65 2.37 -15.26
CA LEU A 29 22.37 2.67 -14.60
C LEU A 29 22.40 2.31 -13.11
N ILE A 30 22.95 1.14 -12.80
CA ILE A 30 23.04 0.54 -11.47
C ILE A 30 24.51 0.29 -11.12
N ASP A 31 24.82 0.20 -9.82
CA ASP A 31 26.15 -0.24 -9.41
C ASP A 31 26.34 -1.76 -9.53
N GLU A 32 27.55 -2.25 -9.22
CA GLU A 32 27.91 -3.68 -9.25
C GLU A 32 27.05 -4.57 -8.35
N GLN A 33 26.34 -3.99 -7.38
CA GLN A 33 25.42 -4.72 -6.51
C GLN A 33 23.96 -4.57 -6.96
N GLY A 34 23.71 -4.03 -8.16
CA GLY A 34 22.38 -3.87 -8.72
C GLY A 34 21.59 -2.68 -8.17
N ARG A 35 22.22 -1.75 -7.44
CA ARG A 35 21.52 -0.67 -6.74
C ARG A 35 21.41 0.59 -7.60
N TYR A 36 20.21 1.14 -7.71
CA TYR A 36 19.97 2.46 -8.28
C TYR A 36 20.12 3.56 -7.22
N LEU A 37 21.36 3.95 -6.92
CA LEU A 37 21.65 4.84 -5.81
C LEU A 37 21.35 6.32 -6.13
N PRO A 38 20.72 7.08 -5.21
CA PRO A 38 20.67 8.54 -5.29
C PRO A 38 22.04 9.14 -4.93
N TRP A 39 22.32 10.37 -5.38
CA TRP A 39 23.59 11.05 -5.10
C TRP A 39 24.00 11.02 -3.62
N HIS A 40 23.02 11.21 -2.73
CA HIS A 40 23.22 11.17 -1.28
C HIS A 40 23.93 9.89 -0.79
N LYS A 41 23.72 8.75 -1.46
CA LYS A 41 24.37 7.48 -1.16
C LYS A 41 25.51 7.14 -2.12
N TYR A 42 25.39 7.57 -3.37
CA TYR A 42 26.34 7.30 -4.43
C TYR A 42 27.74 7.85 -4.12
N GLN A 43 27.82 9.09 -3.63
CA GLN A 43 29.10 9.79 -3.41
C GLN A 43 30.08 9.06 -2.49
N TYR A 44 29.57 8.21 -1.58
CA TYR A 44 30.38 7.44 -0.63
C TYR A 44 30.74 6.04 -1.13
N ARG A 45 30.31 5.67 -2.35
CA ARG A 45 30.48 4.34 -2.95
C ARG A 45 31.23 4.40 -4.28
N VAL A 46 31.75 5.56 -4.63
CA VAL A 46 32.62 5.76 -5.79
C VAL A 46 33.96 5.08 -5.53
N ALA A 47 34.51 4.42 -6.55
CA ALA A 47 35.77 3.70 -6.43
C ALA A 47 36.91 4.63 -6.00
N LYS A 48 37.85 4.10 -5.21
CA LYS A 48 38.99 4.87 -4.70
C LYS A 48 39.80 5.44 -5.87
N GLY A 49 40.11 6.73 -5.82
CA GLY A 49 40.87 7.44 -6.86
C GLY A 49 40.01 8.10 -7.94
N LEU A 50 38.69 7.96 -7.90
CA LEU A 50 37.75 8.71 -8.74
C LEU A 50 37.14 9.87 -7.96
N ASP A 51 36.99 11.01 -8.61
CA ASP A 51 36.20 12.14 -8.10
C ASP A 51 34.71 11.80 -8.17
N PRO A 52 33.96 11.87 -7.05
CA PRO A 52 32.55 11.51 -7.04
C PRO A 52 31.67 12.35 -7.96
N VAL A 53 31.96 13.64 -8.11
CA VAL A 53 31.15 14.56 -8.94
C VAL A 53 31.32 14.21 -10.42
N THR A 54 32.54 13.93 -10.85
CA THR A 54 32.85 13.46 -12.20
C THR A 54 32.23 12.09 -12.46
N ALA A 55 32.38 11.13 -11.55
CA ALA A 55 31.75 9.81 -11.68
C ALA A 55 30.22 9.90 -11.81
N TRP A 56 29.58 10.72 -10.96
CA TRP A 56 28.15 10.98 -11.04
C TRP A 56 27.74 11.63 -12.36
N SER A 57 28.58 12.50 -12.92
CA SER A 57 28.34 13.15 -14.20
C SER A 57 28.23 12.16 -15.38
N PHE A 58 28.94 11.03 -15.33
CA PHE A 58 28.77 9.94 -16.28
C PHE A 58 27.51 9.13 -15.97
N THR A 59 27.35 8.68 -14.72
CA THR A 59 26.18 7.89 -14.27
C THR A 59 24.86 8.61 -14.59
N ARG A 60 24.74 9.90 -14.27
CA ARG A 60 23.51 10.66 -14.47
C ARG A 60 23.17 10.85 -15.94
N ARG A 61 24.17 11.10 -16.80
CA ARG A 61 23.97 11.19 -18.26
C ARG A 61 23.51 9.86 -18.85
N THR A 62 24.14 8.75 -18.47
CA THR A 62 23.70 7.42 -18.90
C THR A 62 22.26 7.13 -18.47
N ARG A 63 21.93 7.43 -17.21
CA ARG A 63 20.56 7.29 -16.68
C ARG A 63 19.58 8.16 -17.45
N HIS A 64 19.91 9.42 -17.71
CA HIS A 64 19.02 10.32 -18.44
C HIS A 64 18.81 9.86 -19.89
N SER A 65 19.86 9.40 -20.58
CA SER A 65 19.74 8.90 -21.95
C SER A 65 18.92 7.62 -22.09
N ALA A 66 18.85 6.80 -21.04
CA ALA A 66 18.10 5.54 -21.04
C ALA A 66 16.68 5.68 -20.47
N MET A 67 16.30 6.85 -19.96
CA MET A 67 15.00 7.08 -19.33
C MET A 67 13.85 6.90 -20.31
N GLN A 68 12.84 6.15 -19.88
CA GLN A 68 11.50 6.22 -20.46
C GLN A 68 10.79 7.44 -19.87
N PHE A 69 10.65 8.49 -20.66
CA PHE A 69 9.88 9.68 -20.29
C PHE A 69 8.38 9.41 -20.35
N ILE A 70 7.65 10.02 -19.42
CA ILE A 70 6.21 9.77 -19.24
C ILE A 70 5.32 10.95 -19.66
N GLY A 71 5.89 12.04 -20.20
CA GLY A 71 5.12 13.21 -20.63
C GLY A 71 4.48 13.99 -19.47
N TYR A 72 5.01 13.84 -18.26
CA TYR A 72 4.66 14.61 -17.07
C TYR A 72 5.85 15.49 -16.69
N ALA A 73 5.60 16.75 -16.30
CA ALA A 73 6.65 17.68 -15.92
C ALA A 73 6.28 18.47 -14.67
N ASN A 74 7.28 18.78 -13.85
CA ASN A 74 7.10 19.68 -12.71
C ASN A 74 7.00 21.16 -13.16
N THR A 75 6.81 22.08 -12.21
CA THR A 75 6.73 23.53 -12.46
C THR A 75 8.01 24.16 -13.01
N LYS A 76 9.14 23.43 -12.97
CA LYS A 76 10.43 23.83 -13.56
C LYS A 76 10.62 23.25 -14.98
N ASN A 77 9.58 22.70 -15.59
CA ASN A 77 9.60 22.02 -16.88
C ASN A 77 10.56 20.81 -16.96
N GLN A 78 10.96 20.24 -15.82
CA GLN A 78 11.75 19.02 -15.81
C GLN A 78 10.84 17.83 -16.13
N GLN A 79 11.15 17.14 -17.23
CA GLN A 79 10.39 15.97 -17.68
C GLN A 79 10.67 14.79 -16.76
N ALA A 80 9.61 14.22 -16.21
CA ALA A 80 9.67 13.01 -15.42
C ALA A 80 9.87 11.79 -16.31
N GLY A 81 10.68 10.87 -15.81
CA GLY A 81 10.96 9.60 -16.47
C GLY A 81 11.53 8.59 -15.48
N PHE A 82 11.64 7.35 -15.92
CA PHE A 82 12.24 6.29 -15.13
C PHE A 82 13.08 5.37 -16.01
N ASN A 83 14.10 4.77 -15.40
CA ASN A 83 14.80 3.60 -15.88
C ASN A 83 14.21 2.34 -15.25
N GLN A 84 13.97 1.32 -16.08
CA GLN A 84 13.61 -0.02 -15.62
C GLN A 84 14.80 -0.66 -14.89
N THR A 85 14.56 -1.29 -13.74
CA THR A 85 15.57 -2.01 -12.97
C THR A 85 15.22 -3.48 -12.81
N ALA A 86 16.22 -4.30 -12.44
CA ALA A 86 16.02 -5.72 -12.19
C ALA A 86 14.99 -5.97 -11.06
N LEU A 87 15.01 -5.15 -10.00
CA LEU A 87 14.04 -5.25 -8.92
C LEU A 87 12.61 -4.99 -9.43
N MET A 88 12.41 -3.94 -10.24
CA MET A 88 11.09 -3.65 -10.81
C MET A 88 10.57 -4.85 -11.60
N THR A 89 11.41 -5.44 -12.45
CA THR A 89 11.03 -6.62 -13.25
C THR A 89 10.72 -7.84 -12.37
N GLU A 90 11.52 -8.11 -11.34
CA GLU A 90 11.29 -9.21 -10.39
C GLU A 90 9.94 -9.05 -9.67
N VAL A 91 9.63 -7.85 -9.19
CA VAL A 91 8.39 -7.58 -8.45
C VAL A 91 7.17 -7.58 -9.37
N CYS A 92 7.29 -7.09 -10.59
CA CYS A 92 6.27 -7.24 -11.63
C CYS A 92 5.94 -8.71 -11.88
N GLU A 93 6.96 -9.55 -12.11
CA GLU A 93 6.78 -10.99 -12.32
C GLU A 93 6.06 -11.66 -11.13
N GLN A 94 6.44 -11.31 -9.90
CA GLN A 94 5.77 -11.83 -8.69
C GLN A 94 4.30 -11.39 -8.61
N ALA A 95 4.02 -10.12 -8.89
CA ALA A 95 2.66 -9.60 -8.92
C ALA A 95 1.80 -10.28 -10.00
N ASP A 96 2.35 -10.51 -11.19
CA ASP A 96 1.68 -11.17 -12.31
C ASP A 96 1.35 -12.63 -11.99
N LYS A 97 2.31 -13.35 -11.40
CA LYS A 97 2.09 -14.71 -10.90
C LYS A 97 0.98 -14.76 -9.87
N LEU A 98 0.94 -13.81 -8.94
CA LEU A 98 -0.11 -13.75 -7.94
C LEU A 98 -1.48 -13.46 -8.56
N ALA A 99 -1.56 -12.46 -9.46
CA ALA A 99 -2.78 -12.10 -10.15
C ALA A 99 -3.35 -13.29 -10.94
N THR A 100 -2.49 -13.98 -11.71
CA THR A 100 -2.86 -15.18 -12.47
C THR A 100 -3.28 -16.34 -11.55
N THR A 101 -2.55 -16.57 -10.45
CA THR A 101 -2.86 -17.64 -9.49
C THR A 101 -4.20 -17.42 -8.80
N LEU A 102 -4.53 -16.18 -8.44
CA LEU A 102 -5.85 -15.86 -7.87
C LEU A 102 -6.97 -15.96 -8.90
N ALA A 103 -6.73 -15.56 -10.14
CA ALA A 103 -7.69 -15.76 -11.23
C ALA A 103 -8.00 -17.26 -11.43
N LEU A 104 -6.98 -18.12 -11.39
CA LEU A 104 -7.13 -19.57 -11.42
C LEU A 104 -7.79 -20.13 -10.14
N GLY A 105 -7.43 -19.63 -8.96
CA GLY A 105 -8.00 -20.03 -7.67
C GLY A 105 -9.47 -19.63 -7.49
N GLN A 106 -9.89 -18.51 -8.08
CA GLN A 106 -11.29 -18.08 -8.16
C GLN A 106 -12.11 -19.01 -9.06
N GLN A 107 -11.55 -19.47 -10.20
CA GLN A 107 -12.18 -20.54 -10.99
C GLN A 107 -12.23 -21.88 -10.24
N GLN A 108 -11.33 -22.10 -9.30
CA GLN A 108 -11.11 -23.39 -8.67
C GLN A 108 -11.49 -23.45 -7.19
N LYS A 109 -12.67 -22.94 -6.77
CA LYS A 109 -13.42 -23.24 -5.51
C LYS A 109 -12.66 -23.29 -4.15
N ARG A 110 -11.34 -23.04 -4.10
CA ARG A 110 -10.49 -23.15 -2.91
C ARG A 110 -10.53 -21.90 -2.05
N LEU A 111 -10.93 -20.76 -2.63
CA LEU A 111 -11.01 -19.47 -1.95
C LEU A 111 -12.39 -19.15 -1.37
N SER A 112 -13.48 -19.85 -1.74
CA SER A 112 -14.83 -19.51 -1.22
C SER A 112 -14.94 -19.65 0.29
N ASP A 113 -14.21 -20.61 0.87
CA ASP A 113 -14.25 -20.88 2.31
C ASP A 113 -13.20 -20.07 3.09
N ILE A 114 -12.12 -19.62 2.43
CA ILE A 114 -11.10 -18.72 3.01
C ILE A 114 -11.58 -17.27 2.92
N GLY A 115 -12.57 -16.97 2.06
CA GLY A 115 -13.11 -15.64 1.84
C GLY A 115 -13.44 -14.90 3.13
N ALA A 116 -14.06 -15.57 4.11
CA ALA A 116 -14.36 -14.98 5.43
C ALA A 116 -13.11 -14.55 6.20
N ALA A 117 -12.02 -15.30 6.12
CA ALA A 117 -10.75 -14.96 6.76
C ALA A 117 -10.03 -13.81 6.03
N LEU A 118 -10.17 -13.70 4.70
CA LEU A 118 -9.58 -12.62 3.91
C LEU A 118 -10.29 -11.28 4.10
N VAL A 119 -11.56 -11.27 4.51
CA VAL A 119 -12.29 -10.02 4.81
C VAL A 119 -11.50 -9.15 5.79
N HIS A 120 -10.82 -9.76 6.77
CA HIS A 120 -10.00 -9.01 7.73
C HIS A 120 -8.88 -8.19 7.04
N LEU A 121 -8.23 -8.77 6.04
CA LEU A 121 -7.12 -8.12 5.34
C LEU A 121 -7.58 -6.88 4.57
N GLN A 122 -8.86 -6.80 4.19
CA GLN A 122 -9.45 -5.62 3.54
C GLN A 122 -9.45 -4.39 4.46
N TYR A 123 -9.37 -4.58 5.78
CA TYR A 123 -9.34 -3.47 6.75
C TYR A 123 -7.92 -2.99 7.07
N GLU A 124 -6.88 -3.76 6.77
CA GLU A 124 -5.51 -3.38 7.13
C GLU A 124 -5.07 -2.09 6.42
N GLU A 125 -5.31 -1.99 5.12
CA GLU A 125 -4.96 -0.82 4.33
C GLU A 125 -5.67 0.45 4.79
N PRO A 126 -7.02 0.51 4.92
CA PRO A 126 -7.67 1.75 5.34
C PRO A 126 -7.26 2.21 6.75
N ILE A 127 -6.96 1.28 7.65
CA ILE A 127 -6.46 1.60 9.01
C ILE A 127 -5.05 2.18 8.94
N THR A 128 -4.10 1.42 8.37
CA THR A 128 -2.67 1.80 8.39
C THR A 128 -2.38 3.00 7.50
N SER A 129 -3.10 3.14 6.38
CA SER A 129 -3.03 4.32 5.50
C SER A 129 -3.54 5.58 6.20
N SER A 130 -4.48 5.47 7.15
CA SER A 130 -4.94 6.61 7.95
C SER A 130 -3.99 6.92 9.10
N GLN A 131 -3.42 5.89 9.75
CA GLN A 131 -2.39 6.05 10.78
C GLN A 131 -1.13 6.73 10.22
N LEU A 132 -0.76 6.43 8.98
CA LEU A 132 0.32 7.11 8.26
C LEU A 132 0.09 8.63 8.11
N GLU A 133 -1.17 9.06 8.03
CA GLU A 133 -1.55 10.48 8.00
C GLU A 133 -1.86 11.06 9.40
N GLY A 134 -1.54 10.33 10.48
CA GLY A 134 -1.66 10.83 11.85
C GLY A 134 -2.90 10.37 12.64
N ALA A 135 -3.72 9.45 12.11
CA ALA A 135 -4.82 8.89 12.89
C ALA A 135 -4.28 8.11 14.11
N ASN A 136 -4.62 8.57 15.32
CA ASN A 136 -4.14 8.02 16.57
C ASN A 136 -5.15 7.02 17.17
N THR A 137 -5.23 5.84 16.57
CA THR A 137 -6.06 4.73 17.04
C THR A 137 -5.28 3.43 16.90
N THR A 138 -5.40 2.51 17.87
CA THR A 138 -4.78 1.18 17.74
C THR A 138 -5.48 0.37 16.65
N THR A 139 -4.72 -0.47 15.94
CA THR A 139 -5.27 -1.31 14.85
C THR A 139 -6.44 -2.17 15.32
N LEU A 140 -6.37 -2.71 16.55
CA LEU A 140 -7.43 -3.52 17.13
C LEU A 140 -8.73 -2.71 17.36
N VAL A 141 -8.64 -1.49 17.89
CA VAL A 141 -9.81 -0.64 18.14
C VAL A 141 -10.43 -0.18 16.83
N ALA A 142 -9.59 0.25 15.89
CA ALA A 142 -10.00 0.64 14.55
C ALA A 142 -10.71 -0.50 13.81
N TRP A 143 -10.15 -1.69 13.87
CA TRP A 143 -10.75 -2.89 13.28
C TRP A 143 -12.11 -3.21 13.91
N LYS A 144 -12.21 -3.28 15.24
CA LYS A 144 -13.49 -3.54 15.93
C LYS A 144 -14.57 -2.53 15.57
N MET A 145 -14.20 -1.25 15.39
CA MET A 145 -15.12 -0.22 14.95
C MET A 145 -15.67 -0.50 13.55
N LEU A 146 -14.79 -0.81 12.59
CA LEU A 146 -15.17 -1.10 11.21
C LEU A 146 -16.00 -2.39 11.11
N GLU A 147 -15.63 -3.42 11.86
CA GLU A 147 -16.33 -4.71 11.89
C GLU A 147 -17.74 -4.58 12.48
N SER A 148 -17.88 -3.96 13.65
CA SER A 148 -19.19 -3.78 14.31
C SER A 148 -20.09 -2.74 13.64
N GLY A 149 -19.58 -1.98 12.66
CA GLY A 149 -20.29 -0.84 12.08
C GLY A 149 -20.56 0.29 13.09
N ARG A 150 -19.84 0.31 14.22
CA ARG A 150 -19.94 1.39 15.21
C ARG A 150 -19.61 2.71 14.52
N LYS A 151 -20.42 3.74 14.75
CA LYS A 151 -20.16 5.09 14.23
C LYS A 151 -18.84 5.63 14.81
N PRO A 152 -17.99 6.27 13.96
CA PRO A 152 -16.80 6.96 14.43
C PRO A 152 -17.18 8.15 15.33
N CYS A 153 -16.34 8.42 16.33
CA CYS A 153 -16.57 9.49 17.31
C CYS A 153 -15.41 10.50 17.39
N THR A 154 -14.22 10.13 16.93
CA THR A 154 -13.04 11.00 16.94
C THR A 154 -12.57 11.28 15.52
N GLU A 155 -11.82 12.36 15.31
CA GLU A 155 -11.20 12.68 14.02
C GLU A 155 -10.43 11.49 13.44
N SER A 156 -9.61 10.82 14.25
CA SER A 156 -8.87 9.61 13.86
C SER A 156 -9.77 8.45 13.43
N GLU A 157 -10.89 8.24 14.14
CA GLU A 157 -11.88 7.23 13.75
C GLU A 157 -12.61 7.60 12.45
N HIS A 158 -12.91 8.88 12.25
CA HIS A 158 -13.50 9.38 11.01
C HIS A 158 -12.54 9.23 9.82
N MET A 159 -11.24 9.51 10.00
CA MET A 159 -10.21 9.27 8.99
C MET A 159 -10.19 7.81 8.56
N ILE A 160 -10.18 6.88 9.52
CA ILE A 160 -10.16 5.43 9.26
C ILE A 160 -11.46 4.97 8.59
N ALA A 161 -12.62 5.38 9.11
CA ALA A 161 -13.91 5.02 8.54
C ALA A 161 -14.10 5.59 7.13
N GLY A 162 -13.64 6.82 6.88
CA GLY A 162 -13.64 7.44 5.56
C GLY A 162 -12.77 6.70 4.57
N ASN A 163 -11.56 6.35 4.97
CA ASN A 163 -10.65 5.59 4.11
C ASN A 163 -11.19 4.17 3.82
N ALA A 164 -11.84 3.52 4.80
CA ALA A 164 -12.50 2.23 4.58
C ALA A 164 -13.66 2.32 3.57
N ARG A 165 -14.46 3.39 3.63
CA ARG A 165 -15.50 3.66 2.61
C ARG A 165 -14.88 3.90 1.23
N LEU A 166 -13.80 4.68 1.15
CA LEU A 166 -13.08 4.92 -0.09
C LEU A 166 -12.55 3.63 -0.71
N MET A 167 -11.88 2.79 0.07
CA MET A 167 -11.35 1.50 -0.43
C MET A 167 -12.46 0.57 -0.93
N LYS A 168 -13.64 0.60 -0.30
CA LYS A 168 -14.83 -0.13 -0.77
C LYS A 168 -15.39 0.46 -2.07
N GLU A 169 -15.44 1.79 -2.16
CA GLU A 169 -15.97 2.51 -3.32
C GLU A 169 -15.15 2.30 -4.60
N ILE A 170 -13.82 2.14 -4.49
CA ILE A 170 -12.94 1.83 -5.63
C ILE A 170 -13.50 0.67 -6.49
N ALA A 171 -14.08 -0.35 -5.86
CA ALA A 171 -14.62 -1.51 -6.57
C ALA A 171 -15.78 -1.17 -7.53
N ALA A 172 -16.53 -0.10 -7.26
CA ALA A 172 -17.64 0.36 -8.10
C ALA A 172 -17.17 1.14 -9.34
N HIS A 173 -15.92 1.62 -9.36
CA HIS A 173 -15.38 2.52 -10.39
C HIS A 173 -14.19 1.92 -11.15
N LEU A 174 -14.04 0.60 -11.17
CA LEU A 174 -12.92 -0.07 -11.87
C LEU A 174 -13.02 0.04 -13.38
N GLU A 175 -14.23 0.08 -13.95
CA GLU A 175 -14.44 0.19 -15.40
C GLU A 175 -14.34 1.63 -15.92
N GLU A 176 -14.49 2.62 -15.04
CA GLU A 176 -14.48 4.03 -15.42
C GLU A 176 -13.05 4.54 -15.71
N PRO A 177 -12.84 5.42 -16.70
CA PRO A 177 -11.56 6.10 -16.90
C PRO A 177 -11.29 7.08 -15.76
N LEU A 178 -10.01 7.36 -15.48
CA LEU A 178 -9.66 8.38 -14.49
C LEU A 178 -10.14 9.75 -14.96
N SER A 179 -10.82 10.47 -14.08
CA SER A 179 -11.30 11.83 -14.34
C SER A 179 -11.07 12.71 -13.12
N ILE A 180 -11.05 14.03 -13.33
CA ILE A 180 -10.98 15.01 -12.24
C ILE A 180 -12.15 14.81 -11.26
N SER A 181 -13.35 14.54 -11.77
CA SER A 181 -14.53 14.24 -10.95
C SER A 181 -14.33 12.99 -10.09
N LEU A 182 -13.75 11.92 -10.64
CA LEU A 182 -13.49 10.70 -9.88
C LEU A 182 -12.44 10.94 -8.77
N ILE A 183 -11.39 11.72 -9.05
CA ILE A 183 -10.39 12.11 -8.03
C ILE A 183 -11.06 12.91 -6.89
N ARG A 184 -11.91 13.88 -7.24
CA ARG A 184 -12.68 14.66 -6.24
C ARG A 184 -13.63 13.79 -5.44
N GLN A 185 -14.32 12.85 -6.09
CA GLN A 185 -15.23 11.91 -5.45
C GLN A 185 -14.50 11.00 -4.45
N PHE A 186 -13.40 10.38 -4.88
CA PHE A 186 -12.57 9.55 -4.00
C PHE A 186 -12.05 10.33 -2.79
N HIS A 187 -11.57 11.54 -3.00
CA HIS A 187 -11.17 12.42 -1.92
C HIS A 187 -12.35 12.76 -1.00
N ALA A 188 -13.52 13.12 -1.55
CA ALA A 188 -14.71 13.44 -0.77
C ALA A 188 -15.17 12.26 0.12
N THR A 189 -15.15 11.04 -0.41
CA THR A 189 -15.48 9.83 0.38
C THR A 189 -14.48 9.59 1.50
N GLY A 190 -13.18 9.68 1.19
CA GLY A 190 -12.10 9.46 2.14
C GLY A 190 -12.08 10.47 3.29
N MET A 191 -12.48 11.71 3.01
CA MET A 191 -12.48 12.83 3.96
C MET A 191 -13.85 13.10 4.59
N GLY A 192 -14.90 12.40 4.15
CA GLY A 192 -16.27 12.64 4.58
C GLY A 192 -16.51 12.35 6.06
N GLY A 193 -17.32 13.18 6.69
CA GLY A 193 -17.79 13.01 8.06
C GLY A 193 -16.85 13.54 9.15
N ILE A 194 -15.73 14.18 8.79
CA ILE A 194 -14.90 14.91 9.75
C ILE A 194 -15.46 16.33 9.89
N ASP A 195 -15.94 16.69 11.08
CA ASP A 195 -16.51 18.02 11.38
C ASP A 195 -15.40 19.00 11.78
N ASP A 196 -14.56 19.38 10.82
CA ASP A 196 -13.49 20.36 10.99
C ASP A 196 -13.24 21.11 9.68
N ALA A 197 -13.20 22.44 9.76
CA ALA A 197 -13.07 23.35 8.63
C ALA A 197 -11.76 23.19 7.83
N ARG A 198 -10.75 22.51 8.39
CA ARG A 198 -9.53 22.11 7.67
C ARG A 198 -9.83 21.15 6.53
N TYR A 199 -10.89 20.35 6.66
CA TYR A 199 -11.32 19.40 5.66
C TYR A 199 -12.39 20.00 4.77
N VAL A 200 -12.10 20.07 3.47
CA VAL A 200 -13.08 20.48 2.45
C VAL A 200 -13.24 19.31 1.47
N PRO A 201 -14.09 18.32 1.77
CA PRO A 201 -14.16 17.08 1.02
C PRO A 201 -14.51 17.30 -0.45
N GLY A 202 -13.52 17.04 -1.30
CA GLY A 202 -13.66 17.03 -2.76
C GLY A 202 -13.28 18.35 -3.43
N ASP A 203 -12.96 19.39 -2.68
CA ASP A 203 -12.59 20.69 -3.23
C ASP A 203 -11.09 20.89 -3.26
N PHE A 204 -10.59 21.33 -4.41
CA PHE A 204 -9.19 21.68 -4.54
C PHE A 204 -8.84 22.91 -3.71
N ARG A 205 -7.59 22.98 -3.25
CA ARG A 205 -7.10 24.18 -2.58
C ARG A 205 -7.13 25.37 -3.55
N THR A 206 -7.44 26.54 -3.00
CA THR A 206 -7.49 27.81 -3.75
C THR A 206 -6.30 28.72 -3.45
N THR A 207 -5.40 28.27 -2.58
CA THR A 207 -4.25 29.00 -2.05
C THR A 207 -2.98 28.15 -2.08
N ASP A 208 -1.82 28.82 -2.02
CA ASP A 208 -0.49 28.21 -2.06
C ASP A 208 0.14 28.06 -0.66
N ASP A 209 -0.67 28.17 0.39
CA ASP A 209 -0.28 28.03 1.80
C ASP A 209 0.00 26.58 2.22
N VAL A 210 -0.37 25.61 1.39
CA VAL A 210 -0.15 24.19 1.66
C VAL A 210 1.27 23.81 1.27
N VAL A 211 2.01 23.27 2.24
CA VAL A 211 3.39 22.80 2.08
C VAL A 211 3.54 21.42 2.70
N ILE A 212 4.46 20.62 2.17
CA ILE A 212 4.88 19.39 2.83
C ILE A 212 6.14 19.72 3.64
N ALA A 213 6.08 19.49 4.95
CA ALA A 213 7.19 19.73 5.87
C ALA A 213 7.73 18.42 6.47
N ASP A 214 8.99 18.43 6.88
CA ASP A 214 9.55 17.34 7.70
C ASP A 214 9.18 17.50 9.19
N TYR A 215 9.64 16.55 10.03
CA TYR A 215 9.41 16.57 11.48
C TYR A 215 9.96 17.81 12.18
N ASP A 216 10.97 18.46 11.60
CA ASP A 216 11.59 19.67 12.14
C ASP A 216 10.88 20.95 11.64
N GLY A 217 9.80 20.80 10.85
CA GLY A 217 9.02 21.90 10.29
C GLY A 217 9.62 22.53 9.03
N ASN A 218 10.68 21.95 8.47
CA ASN A 218 11.29 22.48 7.24
C ASN A 218 10.44 22.10 6.04
N VAL A 219 10.15 23.07 5.17
CA VAL A 219 9.47 22.80 3.89
C VAL A 219 10.35 21.90 3.02
N VAL A 220 9.89 20.68 2.79
CA VAL A 220 10.57 19.69 1.96
C VAL A 220 10.04 19.66 0.53
N HIS A 221 8.80 20.08 0.33
CA HIS A 221 8.18 20.20 -0.99
C HIS A 221 7.14 21.31 -0.98
N GLN A 222 7.22 22.15 -2.02
CA GLN A 222 6.22 23.17 -2.33
C GLN A 222 5.42 22.68 -3.55
N PRO A 223 4.12 22.38 -3.38
CA PRO A 223 3.25 21.99 -4.49
C PRO A 223 3.14 23.07 -5.56
N PRO A 224 2.69 22.73 -6.79
CA PRO A 224 2.42 23.69 -7.85
C PRO A 224 1.41 24.79 -7.45
N PRO A 225 1.32 25.93 -8.15
CA PRO A 225 0.33 26.95 -7.84
C PRO A 225 -1.12 26.42 -7.90
N ALA A 226 -1.98 26.86 -6.99
CA ALA A 226 -3.37 26.42 -6.88
C ALA A 226 -4.15 26.64 -8.18
N ALA A 227 -3.87 27.76 -8.87
CA ALA A 227 -4.46 28.10 -10.16
C ALA A 227 -4.14 27.08 -11.27
N GLU A 228 -3.07 26.30 -11.14
CA GLU A 228 -2.62 25.31 -12.13
C GLU A 228 -3.11 23.89 -11.83
N ILE A 229 -3.72 23.62 -10.68
CA ILE A 229 -4.09 22.26 -10.27
C ILE A 229 -4.97 21.57 -11.30
N THR A 230 -6.04 22.23 -11.76
CA THR A 230 -7.01 21.64 -12.69
C THR A 230 -6.36 21.17 -14.00
N PRO A 231 -5.64 22.01 -14.76
CA PRO A 231 -4.97 21.55 -15.99
C PRO A 231 -3.88 20.49 -15.73
N ARG A 232 -3.18 20.55 -14.59
CA ARG A 232 -2.15 19.55 -14.24
C ARG A 232 -2.77 18.18 -13.90
N LEU A 233 -3.87 18.15 -13.16
CA LEU A 233 -4.65 16.93 -12.90
C LEU A 233 -5.31 16.39 -14.17
N GLN A 234 -5.72 17.25 -15.11
CA GLN A 234 -6.21 16.80 -16.41
C GLN A 234 -5.12 16.03 -17.17
N ALA A 235 -3.89 16.54 -17.18
CA ALA A 235 -2.75 15.87 -17.81
C ALA A 235 -2.47 14.50 -17.16
N ILE A 236 -2.59 14.40 -15.83
CA ILE A 236 -2.47 13.13 -15.10
C ILE A 236 -3.58 12.16 -15.50
N CYS A 237 -4.83 12.62 -15.58
CA CYS A 237 -5.95 11.78 -16.04
C CYS A 237 -5.70 11.26 -17.46
N ASP A 238 -5.27 12.11 -18.38
CA ASP A 238 -4.99 11.73 -19.76
C ASP A 238 -3.84 10.71 -19.86
N TRP A 239 -2.79 10.89 -19.06
CA TRP A 239 -1.69 9.92 -18.94
C TRP A 239 -2.15 8.58 -18.37
N ALA A 240 -2.93 8.60 -17.28
CA ALA A 240 -3.42 7.40 -16.61
C ALA A 240 -4.32 6.57 -17.55
N ASN A 241 -5.08 7.25 -18.40
CA ASN A 241 -5.94 6.64 -19.42
C ASN A 241 -5.20 6.24 -20.70
N GLY A 242 -3.88 6.37 -20.76
CA GLY A 242 -3.06 5.89 -21.87
C GLY A 242 -3.04 6.76 -23.11
N LYS A 243 -3.46 8.04 -23.02
CA LYS A 243 -3.42 8.95 -24.17
C LYS A 243 -2.00 9.37 -24.56
N ASN A 244 -1.08 9.37 -23.59
CA ASN A 244 0.28 9.85 -23.75
C ASN A 244 1.29 8.82 -23.21
N GLY A 245 2.14 8.25 -24.08
CA GLY A 245 3.29 7.44 -23.68
C GLY A 245 3.29 5.99 -24.18
N GLY A 246 4.47 5.36 -24.07
CA GLY A 246 4.64 3.94 -24.38
C GLY A 246 4.01 3.01 -23.34
N TYR A 247 4.07 1.70 -23.58
CA TYR A 247 3.63 0.71 -22.60
C TYR A 247 4.42 0.84 -21.29
N ILE A 248 3.70 0.81 -20.18
CA ILE A 248 4.25 0.77 -18.82
C ILE A 248 3.49 -0.33 -18.09
N HIS A 249 4.23 -1.21 -17.42
CA HIS A 249 3.65 -2.28 -16.62
C HIS A 249 2.63 -1.74 -15.61
N PRO A 250 1.45 -2.35 -15.41
CA PRO A 250 0.39 -1.82 -14.55
C PRO A 250 0.84 -1.45 -13.13
N LEU A 251 1.67 -2.30 -12.50
CA LEU A 251 2.23 -2.00 -11.19
C LEU A 251 3.13 -0.75 -11.17
N ILE A 252 4.00 -0.58 -12.16
CA ILE A 252 4.84 0.62 -12.30
C ILE A 252 3.94 1.83 -12.55
N ARG A 253 2.93 1.71 -13.42
CA ARG A 253 1.95 2.76 -13.72
C ARG A 253 1.22 3.22 -12.45
N ALA A 254 0.81 2.29 -11.59
CA ALA A 254 0.17 2.61 -10.32
C ALA A 254 1.13 3.36 -9.37
N CYS A 255 2.40 2.96 -9.29
CA CYS A 255 3.41 3.70 -8.52
C CYS A 255 3.60 5.13 -9.05
N ILE A 256 3.66 5.30 -10.37
CA ILE A 256 3.81 6.63 -10.97
C ILE A 256 2.55 7.49 -10.70
N LEU A 257 1.35 6.93 -10.83
CA LEU A 257 0.10 7.65 -10.53
C LEU A 257 0.05 8.12 -9.08
N HIS A 258 0.48 7.26 -8.14
CA HIS A 258 0.64 7.61 -6.73
C HIS A 258 1.57 8.82 -6.59
N PHE A 259 2.78 8.75 -7.17
CA PHE A 259 3.73 9.86 -7.11
C PHE A 259 3.13 11.17 -7.63
N MET A 260 2.57 11.14 -8.85
CA MET A 260 2.08 12.36 -9.51
C MET A 260 1.00 13.06 -8.69
N VAL A 261 -0.01 12.33 -8.21
CA VAL A 261 -1.09 12.96 -7.43
C VAL A 261 -0.59 13.49 -6.09
N ALA A 262 0.30 12.77 -5.41
CA ALA A 262 0.90 13.23 -4.16
C ALA A 262 1.78 14.48 -4.36
N HIS A 263 2.50 14.56 -5.48
CA HIS A 263 3.34 15.71 -5.86
C HIS A 263 2.53 16.94 -6.30
N GLU A 264 1.40 16.76 -6.98
CA GLU A 264 0.50 17.88 -7.30
C GLU A 264 -0.18 18.46 -6.06
N HIS A 265 -0.39 17.61 -5.05
CA HIS A 265 -0.99 17.96 -3.76
C HIS A 265 -2.25 18.85 -3.89
N PRO A 266 -3.28 18.39 -4.61
CA PRO A 266 -4.38 19.24 -5.05
C PRO A 266 -5.37 19.66 -3.95
N PHE A 267 -5.38 18.98 -2.81
CA PHE A 267 -6.31 19.23 -1.70
C PHE A 267 -5.60 19.88 -0.50
N ARG A 268 -6.34 20.46 0.44
CA ARG A 268 -5.77 21.02 1.69
C ARG A 268 -5.29 19.94 2.67
N ASP A 269 -5.96 18.78 2.67
CA ASP A 269 -5.60 17.57 3.42
C ASP A 269 -6.01 16.35 2.59
N GLY A 270 -5.70 15.13 3.02
CA GLY A 270 -6.20 13.90 2.40
C GLY A 270 -5.39 13.44 1.19
N ASN A 271 -4.43 14.23 0.71
CA ASN A 271 -3.64 13.93 -0.49
C ASN A 271 -2.95 12.55 -0.44
N GLY A 272 -2.33 12.20 0.68
CA GLY A 272 -1.66 10.90 0.84
C GLY A 272 -2.63 9.72 0.79
N ARG A 273 -3.78 9.82 1.45
CA ARG A 273 -4.83 8.78 1.40
C ARG A 273 -5.41 8.66 -0.01
N THR A 274 -5.68 9.78 -0.68
CA THR A 274 -6.19 9.78 -2.06
C THR A 274 -5.18 9.23 -3.06
N SER A 275 -3.89 9.57 -2.95
CA SER A 275 -2.85 9.05 -3.85
C SER A 275 -2.65 7.54 -3.69
N ARG A 276 -2.73 7.02 -2.46
CA ARG A 276 -2.71 5.57 -2.20
C ARG A 276 -3.98 4.88 -2.69
N ALA A 277 -5.15 5.48 -2.50
CA ALA A 277 -6.39 4.95 -3.08
C ALA A 277 -6.30 4.85 -4.62
N LEU A 278 -5.71 5.85 -5.29
CA LEU A 278 -5.50 5.82 -6.74
C LEU A 278 -4.47 4.77 -7.19
N PHE A 279 -3.45 4.46 -6.37
CA PHE A 279 -2.58 3.30 -6.58
C PHE A 279 -3.39 2.00 -6.64
N TYR A 280 -4.26 1.77 -5.64
CA TYR A 280 -5.12 0.58 -5.59
C TYR A 280 -6.13 0.54 -6.73
N TRP A 281 -6.78 1.67 -7.03
CA TRP A 281 -7.68 1.77 -8.17
C TRP A 281 -6.99 1.41 -9.48
N SER A 282 -5.79 1.94 -9.75
CA SER A 282 -5.04 1.67 -10.98
C SER A 282 -4.66 0.19 -11.12
N LEU A 283 -4.27 -0.46 -10.02
CA LEU A 283 -3.93 -1.88 -10.02
C LEU A 283 -5.15 -2.77 -10.24
N ARG A 284 -6.22 -2.52 -9.49
CA ARG A 284 -7.45 -3.32 -9.58
C ARG A 284 -8.14 -3.16 -10.93
N LYS A 285 -8.15 -1.94 -11.48
CA LYS A 285 -8.59 -1.69 -12.87
C LYS A 285 -7.80 -2.52 -13.89
N SER A 286 -6.56 -2.88 -13.57
CA SER A 286 -5.68 -3.68 -14.43
C SER A 286 -5.71 -5.19 -14.11
N GLY A 287 -6.66 -5.67 -13.31
CA GLY A 287 -6.84 -7.10 -13.00
C GLY A 287 -6.02 -7.62 -11.81
N TYR A 288 -5.37 -6.75 -11.03
CA TYR A 288 -4.59 -7.15 -9.84
C TYR A 288 -5.47 -7.15 -8.58
N ASP A 289 -6.58 -7.91 -8.61
CA ASP A 289 -7.57 -7.95 -7.52
C ASP A 289 -7.04 -8.43 -6.17
N ALA A 290 -5.89 -9.11 -6.16
CA ALA A 290 -5.14 -9.48 -4.95
C ALA A 290 -4.94 -8.29 -4.02
N PHE A 291 -4.68 -7.12 -4.60
CA PHE A 291 -4.29 -5.93 -3.86
C PHE A 291 -5.41 -5.38 -2.97
N GLN A 292 -6.65 -5.87 -3.09
CA GLN A 292 -7.69 -5.56 -2.10
C GLN A 292 -7.39 -6.15 -0.70
N TYR A 293 -6.50 -7.14 -0.61
CA TYR A 293 -6.10 -7.83 0.62
C TYR A 293 -4.64 -7.55 1.02
N ILE A 294 -3.95 -6.66 0.30
CA ILE A 294 -2.52 -6.41 0.49
C ILE A 294 -2.34 -4.96 0.89
N SER A 295 -1.98 -4.73 2.15
CA SER A 295 -1.65 -3.38 2.63
C SER A 295 -0.19 -3.04 2.32
N ILE A 296 0.02 -1.97 1.55
CA ILE A 296 1.35 -1.35 1.41
C ILE A 296 1.58 -0.33 2.52
N SER A 297 0.51 0.26 3.06
CA SER A 297 0.61 1.34 4.05
C SER A 297 1.17 0.87 5.38
N SER A 298 0.96 -0.37 5.78
CA SER A 298 1.59 -0.94 6.99
C SER A 298 3.12 -0.89 6.92
N LEU A 299 3.69 -1.14 5.74
CA LEU A 299 5.13 -1.10 5.49
C LEU A 299 5.66 0.32 5.26
N LEU A 300 4.86 1.20 4.65
CA LEU A 300 5.19 2.63 4.55
C LEU A 300 5.23 3.30 5.92
N TYR A 301 4.26 2.97 6.78
CA TYR A 301 4.20 3.40 8.17
C TYR A 301 5.41 2.95 8.98
N ALA A 302 5.98 1.79 8.69
CA ALA A 302 7.22 1.31 9.30
C ALA A 302 8.49 2.01 8.75
N ALA A 303 8.39 2.79 7.67
CA ALA A 303 9.52 3.41 6.99
C ALA A 303 9.25 4.87 6.52
N PRO A 304 8.68 5.76 7.35
CA PRO A 304 8.20 7.08 6.91
C PRO A 304 9.32 7.97 6.38
N VAL A 305 10.50 7.91 7.00
CA VAL A 305 11.68 8.67 6.54
C VAL A 305 12.12 8.23 5.15
N LYS A 306 12.14 6.92 4.86
CA LYS A 306 12.55 6.43 3.54
C LYS A 306 11.52 6.77 2.47
N TYR A 307 10.24 6.77 2.84
CA TYR A 307 9.15 7.17 1.97
C TYR A 307 9.23 8.65 1.61
N ALA A 308 9.39 9.54 2.59
CA ALA A 308 9.61 10.97 2.32
C ALA A 308 10.88 11.20 1.48
N GLN A 309 11.98 10.51 1.79
CA GLN A 309 13.22 10.62 1.03
C GLN A 309 13.09 10.20 -0.44
N SER A 310 12.23 9.25 -0.77
CA SER A 310 12.09 8.80 -2.16
C SER A 310 11.45 9.87 -3.05
N TYR A 311 10.53 10.69 -2.52
CA TYR A 311 10.07 11.92 -3.17
C TYR A 311 11.22 12.92 -3.33
N GLN A 312 11.94 13.21 -2.24
CA GLN A 312 13.01 14.20 -2.28
C GLN A 312 14.14 13.83 -3.25
N TYR A 313 14.54 12.55 -3.34
CA TYR A 313 15.52 12.09 -4.33
C TYR A 313 15.02 12.27 -5.76
N THR A 314 13.74 12.00 -6.00
CA THR A 314 13.10 12.18 -7.31
C THR A 314 13.10 13.66 -7.72
N GLU A 315 12.66 14.55 -6.83
CA GLU A 315 12.54 15.99 -7.12
C GLU A 315 13.90 16.68 -7.25
N SER A 316 14.88 16.27 -6.43
CA SER A 316 16.21 16.88 -6.46
C SER A 316 17.09 16.41 -7.61
N ASP A 317 16.72 15.32 -8.29
CA ASP A 317 17.50 14.75 -9.39
C ASP A 317 16.72 14.79 -10.72
N GLY A 318 16.08 15.92 -11.03
CA GLY A 318 15.47 16.16 -12.33
C GLY A 318 14.30 15.24 -12.66
N MET A 319 13.44 14.97 -11.67
CA MET A 319 12.26 14.11 -11.80
C MET A 319 12.58 12.67 -12.22
N ASP A 320 13.70 12.13 -11.73
CA ASP A 320 14.04 10.71 -11.86
C ASP A 320 13.13 9.85 -10.96
N LEU A 321 12.02 9.38 -11.52
CA LEU A 321 11.02 8.59 -10.79
C LEU A 321 11.56 7.21 -10.39
N THR A 322 12.71 6.76 -10.92
CA THR A 322 13.28 5.46 -10.56
C THR A 322 13.50 5.35 -9.05
N PHE A 323 13.87 6.43 -8.35
CA PHE A 323 14.03 6.40 -6.89
C PHE A 323 12.74 6.11 -6.14
N PHE A 324 11.65 6.76 -6.54
CA PHE A 324 10.33 6.53 -5.95
C PHE A 324 9.82 5.13 -6.27
N ILE A 325 9.91 4.71 -7.54
CA ILE A 325 9.42 3.41 -8.01
C ILE A 325 10.22 2.28 -7.35
N GLU A 326 11.55 2.37 -7.28
CA GLU A 326 12.41 1.39 -6.57
C GLU A 326 11.97 1.21 -5.12
N PHE A 327 11.79 2.32 -4.39
CA PHE A 327 11.33 2.27 -3.02
C PHE A 327 9.95 1.60 -2.91
N GLN A 328 9.01 1.99 -3.77
CA GLN A 328 7.67 1.39 -3.80
C GLN A 328 7.71 -0.09 -4.16
N MET A 329 8.58 -0.52 -5.08
CA MET A 329 8.73 -1.94 -5.43
C MET A 329 9.30 -2.76 -4.27
N GLN A 330 10.20 -2.21 -3.46
CA GLN A 330 10.67 -2.88 -2.24
C GLN A 330 9.53 -3.06 -1.23
N ILE A 331 8.65 -2.07 -1.10
CA ILE A 331 7.46 -2.14 -0.24
C ILE A 331 6.49 -3.19 -0.78
N VAL A 332 6.16 -3.13 -2.07
CA VAL A 332 5.26 -4.09 -2.71
C VAL A 332 5.79 -5.51 -2.61
N LYS A 333 7.08 -5.76 -2.89
CA LYS A 333 7.71 -7.08 -2.74
C LYS A 333 7.47 -7.69 -1.36
N ARG A 334 7.72 -6.89 -0.31
CA ARG A 334 7.51 -7.32 1.08
C ARG A 334 6.03 -7.56 1.37
N ALA A 335 5.14 -6.71 0.87
CA ALA A 335 3.70 -6.87 1.04
C ALA A 335 3.17 -8.14 0.34
N LEU A 336 3.65 -8.44 -0.87
CA LEU A 336 3.34 -9.68 -1.59
C LEU A 336 3.84 -10.91 -0.82
N ASN A 337 5.06 -10.88 -0.30
CA ASN A 337 5.62 -11.98 0.49
C ASN A 337 4.83 -12.20 1.78
N HIS A 338 4.54 -11.14 2.54
CA HIS A 338 3.71 -11.24 3.76
C HIS A 338 2.33 -11.83 3.45
N TYR A 339 1.71 -11.41 2.34
CA TYR A 339 0.43 -11.95 1.92
C TYR A 339 0.54 -13.45 1.58
N LEU A 340 1.53 -13.87 0.80
CA LEU A 340 1.74 -15.27 0.45
C LEU A 340 2.02 -16.15 1.68
N GLU A 341 2.88 -15.70 2.60
CA GLU A 341 3.17 -16.37 3.86
C GLU A 341 1.91 -16.49 4.74
N HIS A 342 1.09 -15.44 4.79
CA HIS A 342 -0.18 -15.46 5.51
C HIS A 342 -1.16 -16.48 4.91
N ILE A 343 -1.31 -16.52 3.58
CA ILE A 343 -2.14 -17.50 2.88
C ILE A 343 -1.64 -18.92 3.14
N GLU A 344 -0.33 -19.16 3.05
CA GLU A 344 0.26 -20.48 3.31
C GLU A 344 0.00 -20.94 4.75
N THR A 345 0.18 -20.03 5.71
CA THR A 345 -0.11 -20.29 7.13
C THR A 345 -1.58 -20.64 7.35
N MET A 346 -2.50 -19.90 6.72
CA MET A 346 -3.94 -20.16 6.76
C MET A 346 -4.30 -21.53 6.19
N LEU A 347 -3.69 -21.92 5.06
CA LEU A 347 -3.88 -23.23 4.44
C LEU A 347 -3.34 -24.37 5.32
N LYS A 348 -2.17 -24.20 5.95
CA LYS A 348 -1.59 -25.17 6.88
C LYS A 348 -2.49 -25.38 8.11
N ARG A 349 -2.95 -24.28 8.74
CA ARG A 349 -3.87 -24.33 9.89
C ARG A 349 -5.14 -25.09 9.54
N ARG A 350 -5.74 -24.78 8.39
CA ARG A 350 -6.92 -25.50 7.89
C ARG A 350 -6.66 -26.99 7.72
N ALA A 351 -5.56 -27.39 7.09
CA ALA A 351 -5.25 -28.80 6.87
C ALA A 351 -5.09 -29.57 8.20
N VAL A 352 -4.44 -28.97 9.20
CA VAL A 352 -4.32 -29.53 10.55
C VAL A 352 -5.69 -29.66 11.22
N ALA A 353 -6.51 -28.63 11.09
CA ALA A 353 -7.84 -28.61 11.68
C ALA A 353 -8.80 -29.61 11.03
N GLU A 354 -8.77 -29.75 9.70
CA GLU A 354 -9.51 -30.79 8.96
C GLU A 354 -9.07 -32.19 9.40
N LYS A 355 -7.77 -32.41 9.60
CA LYS A 355 -7.23 -33.67 10.14
C LYS A 355 -7.77 -33.97 11.54
N ILE A 356 -7.72 -33.00 12.46
CA ILE A 356 -8.22 -33.16 13.84
C ILE A 356 -9.74 -33.43 13.85
N LEU A 357 -10.49 -32.71 13.01
CA LEU A 357 -11.93 -32.91 12.86
C LEU A 357 -12.28 -34.29 12.30
N PHE A 358 -11.47 -34.79 11.36
CA PHE A 358 -11.63 -36.13 10.80
C PHE A 358 -11.30 -37.22 11.83
N GLU A 359 -10.16 -37.11 12.51
CA GLU A 359 -9.70 -38.08 13.52
C GLU A 359 -10.64 -38.14 14.75
N SER A 360 -11.19 -37.00 15.17
CA SER A 360 -12.17 -36.93 16.27
C SER A 360 -13.59 -37.35 15.86
N GLY A 361 -13.85 -37.50 14.56
CA GLY A 361 -15.19 -37.67 13.99
C GLY A 361 -16.09 -36.43 14.10
N ALA A 362 -15.56 -35.31 14.60
CA ALA A 362 -16.29 -34.05 14.76
C ALA A 362 -16.73 -33.45 13.42
N PHE A 363 -16.02 -33.78 12.33
CA PHE A 363 -16.34 -33.32 10.97
C PHE A 363 -17.79 -33.62 10.56
N HIS A 364 -18.33 -34.77 10.97
CA HIS A 364 -19.72 -35.17 10.67
C HIS A 364 -20.74 -34.68 11.70
N ARG A 365 -20.28 -34.18 12.85
CA ARG A 365 -21.14 -33.69 13.95
C ARG A 365 -21.35 -32.18 13.89
N LEU A 366 -20.42 -31.43 13.30
CA LEU A 366 -20.55 -29.99 13.14
C LEU A 366 -21.49 -29.63 11.98
N THR A 367 -22.36 -28.66 12.24
CA THR A 367 -23.13 -28.02 11.16
C THR A 367 -22.22 -27.14 10.29
N ARG A 368 -22.63 -26.83 9.05
CA ARG A 368 -21.90 -25.88 8.18
C ARG A 368 -21.57 -24.56 8.87
N ARG A 369 -22.49 -24.04 9.69
CA ARG A 369 -22.30 -22.78 10.41
C ARG A 369 -21.28 -22.89 11.54
N GLN A 370 -21.30 -23.99 12.29
CA GLN A 370 -20.29 -24.26 13.33
C GLN A 370 -18.91 -24.46 12.72
N PHE A 371 -18.83 -25.13 11.57
CA PHE A 371 -17.58 -25.23 10.81
C PHE A 371 -17.08 -23.87 10.31
N ALA A 372 -17.98 -23.00 9.84
CA ALA A 372 -17.63 -21.62 9.47
C ALA A 372 -17.12 -20.81 10.69
N LEU A 373 -17.79 -20.91 11.84
CA LEU A 373 -17.34 -20.32 13.10
C LEU A 373 -15.94 -20.81 13.50
N PHE A 374 -15.69 -22.10 13.36
CA PHE A 374 -14.38 -22.67 13.65
C PHE A 374 -13.29 -22.12 12.73
N ASN A 375 -13.56 -21.99 11.43
CA ASN A 375 -12.63 -21.36 10.48
C ASN A 375 -12.35 -19.89 10.83
N ILE A 376 -13.37 -19.17 11.30
CA ILE A 376 -13.23 -17.80 11.81
C ILE A 376 -12.29 -17.76 13.02
N MET A 377 -12.47 -18.63 14.01
CA MET A 377 -11.59 -18.70 15.18
C MET A 377 -10.16 -19.12 14.82
N GLN A 378 -9.97 -19.94 13.79
CA GLN A 378 -8.65 -20.31 13.27
C GLN A 378 -7.94 -19.17 12.52
N ALA A 379 -8.70 -18.32 11.84
CA ALA A 379 -8.15 -17.12 11.20
C ALA A 379 -7.55 -16.16 12.24
N TRP A 380 -8.07 -16.21 13.47
CA TRP A 380 -7.75 -15.28 14.55
C TRP A 380 -7.46 -16.04 15.85
N PRO A 381 -6.38 -16.84 15.89
CA PRO A 381 -6.12 -17.77 16.99
C PRO A 381 -5.93 -17.05 18.32
N ASP A 382 -5.40 -15.82 18.31
CA ASP A 382 -5.12 -15.02 19.50
C ASP A 382 -6.30 -14.15 19.96
N THR A 383 -7.39 -14.13 19.17
CA THR A 383 -8.56 -13.30 19.48
C THR A 383 -9.51 -14.04 20.42
N GLU A 384 -10.08 -13.26 21.34
CA GLU A 384 -11.16 -13.66 22.21
C GLU A 384 -12.50 -13.25 21.59
N PHE A 385 -13.42 -14.19 21.48
CA PHE A 385 -14.75 -14.01 20.90
C PHE A 385 -15.82 -14.03 21.99
N SER A 386 -16.71 -13.06 21.93
CA SER A 386 -18.00 -13.08 22.63
C SER A 386 -19.09 -13.58 21.70
N ALA A 387 -20.19 -14.07 22.28
CA ALA A 387 -21.35 -14.48 21.50
C ALA A 387 -21.93 -13.34 20.65
N ALA A 388 -21.91 -12.11 21.16
CA ALA A 388 -22.37 -10.93 20.43
C ALA A 388 -21.54 -10.67 19.17
N GLN A 389 -20.22 -10.79 19.26
CA GLN A 389 -19.33 -10.64 18.09
C GLN A 389 -19.63 -11.69 17.02
N ILE A 390 -19.77 -12.96 17.43
CA ILE A 390 -20.08 -14.04 16.49
C ILE A 390 -21.48 -13.89 15.89
N SER A 391 -22.43 -13.35 16.66
CA SER A 391 -23.78 -13.01 16.21
C SER A 391 -23.73 -12.07 15.01
N ASP A 392 -22.95 -10.99 15.12
CA ASP A 392 -22.76 -10.00 14.05
C ASP A 392 -22.02 -10.61 12.85
N ILE A 393 -20.90 -11.31 13.09
CA ILE A 393 -20.07 -11.89 12.02
C ILE A 393 -20.86 -12.89 11.17
N LEU A 394 -21.65 -13.75 11.80
CA LEU A 394 -22.42 -14.80 11.10
C LEU A 394 -23.83 -14.37 10.71
N GLY A 395 -24.28 -13.17 11.09
CA GLY A 395 -25.64 -12.69 10.85
C GLY A 395 -26.72 -13.56 11.50
N VAL A 396 -26.47 -14.05 12.72
CA VAL A 396 -27.41 -14.90 13.49
C VAL A 396 -27.80 -14.23 14.80
N SER A 397 -28.72 -14.83 15.57
CA SER A 397 -29.05 -14.34 16.92
C SER A 397 -27.98 -14.71 17.96
N ASP A 398 -27.86 -13.91 19.02
CA ASP A 398 -26.86 -14.08 20.09
C ASP A 398 -26.98 -15.46 20.79
N ASN A 399 -28.21 -15.97 20.94
CA ASN A 399 -28.44 -17.33 21.45
C ASN A 399 -27.94 -18.42 20.48
N THR A 400 -28.09 -18.20 19.18
CA THR A 400 -27.57 -19.11 18.15
C THR A 400 -26.05 -19.12 18.17
N ALA A 401 -25.43 -17.94 18.25
CA ALA A 401 -23.98 -17.79 18.36
C ALA A 401 -23.41 -18.48 19.61
N ARG A 402 -24.05 -18.33 20.79
CA ARG A 402 -23.67 -19.09 22.00
C ARG A 402 -23.76 -20.60 21.81
N THR A 403 -24.81 -21.07 21.12
CA THR A 403 -25.02 -22.49 20.88
C THR A 403 -23.92 -23.07 20.00
N ASP A 404 -23.51 -22.34 18.97
CA ASP A 404 -22.44 -22.75 18.07
C ASP A 404 -21.06 -22.71 18.75
N LEU A 405 -20.77 -21.66 19.53
CA LEU A 405 -19.53 -21.57 20.32
C LEU A 405 -19.42 -22.74 21.31
N ARG A 406 -20.50 -23.05 22.04
CA ARG A 406 -20.53 -24.21 22.94
C ARG A 406 -20.39 -25.54 22.23
N ALA A 407 -20.86 -25.66 20.98
CA ALA A 407 -20.63 -26.85 20.18
C ALA A 407 -19.13 -27.05 19.88
N LEU A 408 -18.41 -25.97 19.55
CA LEU A 408 -16.96 -26.04 19.35
C LEU A 408 -16.19 -26.37 20.63
N VAL A 409 -16.64 -25.85 21.78
CA VAL A 409 -16.07 -26.20 23.09
C VAL A 409 -16.26 -27.68 23.40
N ARG A 410 -17.45 -28.24 23.14
CA ARG A 410 -17.71 -29.69 23.33
C ARG A 410 -16.83 -30.56 22.44
N GLU A 411 -16.53 -30.12 21.23
CA GLU A 411 -15.64 -30.83 20.30
C GLU A 411 -14.15 -30.53 20.57
N THR A 412 -13.81 -29.84 21.66
CA THR A 412 -12.43 -29.46 22.06
C THR A 412 -11.69 -28.55 21.07
N LEU A 413 -12.43 -27.86 20.21
CA LEU A 413 -11.92 -26.94 19.19
C LEU A 413 -11.79 -25.51 19.71
N ALA A 414 -12.52 -25.18 20.80
CA ALA A 414 -12.49 -23.90 21.47
C ALA A 414 -12.39 -24.07 22.99
N GLY A 415 -11.82 -23.09 23.68
CA GLY A 415 -11.90 -22.92 25.12
C GLY A 415 -12.96 -21.89 25.51
N GLU A 416 -13.55 -22.05 26.69
CA GLU A 416 -14.47 -21.09 27.32
C GLU A 416 -13.82 -20.58 28.62
N TYR A 417 -13.85 -19.27 28.85
CA TYR A 417 -13.30 -18.64 30.06
C TYR A 417 -14.10 -17.42 30.48
N GLN A 418 -14.04 -17.11 31.77
CA GLN A 418 -14.77 -16.00 32.38
C GLN A 418 -13.88 -14.76 32.42
N THR A 419 -14.32 -13.68 31.78
CA THR A 419 -13.68 -12.36 31.87
C THR A 419 -14.44 -11.47 32.84
N ASN A 420 -13.73 -10.91 33.84
CA ASN A 420 -14.26 -9.98 34.85
C ASN A 420 -15.57 -10.42 35.53
N GLY A 421 -15.76 -11.72 35.76
CA GLY A 421 -16.84 -12.27 36.58
C GLY A 421 -18.26 -12.20 36.02
N GLN A 422 -18.48 -11.65 34.81
CA GLN A 422 -19.82 -11.54 34.20
C GLN A 422 -19.90 -11.87 32.71
N LYS A 423 -18.79 -11.83 31.96
CA LYS A 423 -18.81 -12.09 30.51
C LYS A 423 -18.07 -13.37 30.18
N THR A 424 -18.76 -14.29 29.51
CA THR A 424 -18.15 -15.48 28.91
C THR A 424 -17.46 -15.09 27.59
N ALA A 425 -16.18 -15.39 27.50
CA ALA A 425 -15.39 -15.29 26.27
C ALA A 425 -14.92 -16.67 25.82
N TYR A 426 -14.68 -16.80 24.52
CA TYR A 426 -14.31 -18.04 23.87
C TYR A 426 -13.09 -17.82 23.00
N SER A 427 -12.22 -18.81 22.91
CA SER A 427 -11.05 -18.72 22.04
C SER A 427 -10.65 -20.04 21.45
N LEU A 428 -9.84 -20.02 20.39
CA LEU A 428 -9.39 -21.24 19.74
C LEU A 428 -8.62 -22.11 20.75
N ALA A 429 -8.86 -23.42 20.75
CA ALA A 429 -8.18 -24.32 21.70
C ALA A 429 -6.65 -24.18 21.60
N ASN A 430 -5.94 -24.22 22.74
CA ASN A 430 -4.48 -24.04 22.79
C ASN A 430 -3.72 -25.04 21.91
N SER A 431 -4.22 -26.28 21.79
CA SER A 431 -3.67 -27.32 20.90
C SER A 431 -3.70 -26.91 19.42
N LEU A 432 -4.60 -26.01 19.03
CA LEU A 432 -4.74 -25.47 17.68
C LEU A 432 -4.04 -24.11 17.52
N ARG A 433 -3.67 -23.45 18.62
CA ARG A 433 -2.88 -22.21 18.64
C ARG A 433 -1.37 -22.47 18.49
N SER A 434 -0.87 -23.57 19.04
CA SER A 434 0.56 -23.89 19.16
C SER A 434 1.28 -24.34 17.89
N PHE A 435 0.64 -24.28 16.72
CA PHE A 435 1.25 -24.59 15.42
C PHE A 435 1.74 -23.32 14.69
N GLY A 436 2.09 -22.28 15.45
CA GLY A 436 2.63 -21.00 14.96
C GLY A 436 4.15 -21.00 14.89
#